data_AF-A0A7W1R0D0-F1
#
_entry.id   AF-A0A7W1R0D0-F1
#
_cell.length_a   1.000
_cell.length_b   1.000
_cell.length_c   1.000
_cell.angle_alpha   90.00
_cell.angle_beta   90.00
_cell.angle_gamma   90.00
#
_symmetry.space_group_name_H-M   'P 1'
#
loop_
_entity.id
_entity.type
_entity.pdbx_description
1 polymer ?
#
loop_
_entity_poly.entity_id
_entity_poly.type
_entity_poly.pdbx_seq_one_letter_code
_entity_poly.pdbx_strand_id
1 'polypeptide(L)' 'DDGWTRAELEEHLREEHSTFGWLLEPMLERAGLEIEHADYGSRRIYAEYVCVKTGRS' A
#
# COMPACT_ATOMS: atom_id res chain seq x y z
N ASP A 1 -13.67 17.81 -12.75
CA ASP A 1 -13.08 16.55 -12.28
C ASP A 1 -11.65 16.43 -12.75
N ASP A 2 -10.73 16.99 -11.99
CA ASP A 2 -9.28 16.86 -12.21
C ASP A 2 -8.83 15.50 -11.69
N GLY A 3 -8.78 14.52 -12.59
CA GLY A 3 -8.12 13.24 -12.34
C GLY A 3 -6.64 13.40 -12.64
N TRP A 4 -5.78 13.16 -11.66
CA TRP A 4 -4.33 13.20 -11.83
C TRP A 4 -3.89 12.38 -13.03
N THR A 5 -3.06 12.98 -13.88
CA THR A 5 -2.51 12.30 -15.03
C THR A 5 -1.47 11.27 -14.56
N ARG A 6 -1.36 10.17 -15.29
CA ARG A 6 -0.43 9.07 -14.99
C ARG A 6 1.02 9.54 -14.80
N ALA A 7 1.42 10.61 -15.48
CA ALA A 7 2.75 11.19 -15.39
C ALA A 7 3.00 11.89 -14.04
N GLU A 8 2.01 12.59 -13.49
CA GLU A 8 2.11 13.25 -12.18
C GLU A 8 2.19 12.21 -11.04
N LEU A 9 1.49 11.09 -11.21
CA LEU A 9 1.57 9.95 -10.29
C LEU A 9 2.94 9.26 -10.36
N GLU A 10 3.51 9.10 -11.56
CA GLU A 10 4.83 8.49 -11.78
C GLU A 10 5.99 9.37 -11.29
N GLU A 11 5.83 10.70 -11.29
CA GLU A 11 6.80 11.66 -10.75
C GLU A 11 6.80 11.63 -9.21
N HIS A 12 5.62 11.65 -8.58
CA HIS A 12 5.48 11.53 -7.11
C HIS A 12 6.05 10.22 -6.57
N LEU A 13 5.81 9.10 -7.27
CA LEU A 13 6.33 7.76 -6.93
C LEU A 13 7.86 7.63 -7.06
N ARG A 14 8.51 8.54 -7.81
CA ARG A 14 9.96 8.51 -8.05
C ARG A 14 10.74 9.34 -7.04
N GLU A 15 10.14 10.42 -6.56
CA GLU A 15 10.79 11.34 -5.59
C GLU A 15 10.53 10.91 -4.14
N GLU A 16 9.44 10.22 -3.86
CA GLU A 16 9.13 9.67 -2.53
C GLU A 16 9.41 8.16 -2.50
N HIS A 17 10.43 7.75 -1.76
CA HIS A 17 10.79 6.36 -1.50
C HIS A 17 9.70 5.62 -0.70
N SER A 18 8.60 5.25 -1.36
CA SER A 18 7.56 4.41 -0.79
C SER A 18 7.15 3.37 -1.82
N THR A 19 7.52 2.12 -1.57
CA THR A 19 6.82 0.93 -2.08
C THR A 19 5.32 1.22 -2.02
N PHE A 20 4.52 0.77 -2.99
CA PHE A 20 3.08 1.06 -3.11
C PHE A 20 2.19 0.71 -1.89
N GLY A 21 2.71 0.57 -0.67
CA GLY A 21 2.00 0.39 0.59
C GLY A 21 0.90 1.41 0.83
N TRP A 22 1.11 2.68 0.47
CA TRP A 22 0.05 3.71 0.53
C TRP A 22 -1.21 3.34 -0.26
N LEU A 23 -1.05 2.55 -1.33
CA LEU A 23 -2.15 2.03 -2.15
C LEU A 23 -2.58 0.63 -1.69
N LEU A 24 -1.61 -0.23 -1.39
CA LEU A 24 -1.83 -1.64 -1.11
C LEU A 24 -2.51 -1.85 0.25
N GLU A 25 -2.14 -1.09 1.28
CA GLU A 25 -2.70 -1.23 2.63
C GLU A 25 -4.20 -0.89 2.66
N PRO A 26 -4.67 0.24 2.09
CA PRO A 26 -6.11 0.48 1.95
C PRO A 26 -6.83 -0.56 1.09
N MET A 27 -6.16 -1.17 0.12
CA MET A 27 -6.76 -2.25 -0.69
C MET A 27 -6.94 -3.53 0.13
N LEU A 28 -5.98 -3.88 0.99
CA LEU A 28 -6.08 -5.02 1.91
C LEU A 28 -7.26 -4.81 2.88
N GLU A 29 -7.37 -3.63 3.47
CA GLU A 29 -8.50 -3.28 4.36
C GLU A 29 -9.85 -3.40 3.64
N ARG A 30 -9.98 -2.84 2.43
CA ARG A 30 -11.20 -2.93 1.62
C ARG A 30 -11.55 -4.36 1.20
N ALA A 31 -10.55 -5.23 1.09
CA ALA A 31 -10.75 -6.66 0.85
C ALA A 31 -11.21 -7.44 2.10
N GLY A 32 -11.33 -6.77 3.25
CA GLY A 32 -11.68 -7.38 4.53
C GLY A 32 -10.50 -8.07 5.20
N LEU A 33 -9.29 -7.55 4.99
CA LEU A 33 -8.08 -8.01 5.65
C LEU A 33 -7.58 -6.92 6.61
N GLU A 34 -7.38 -7.29 7.86
CA GLU A 34 -6.70 -6.44 8.85
C GLU A 34 -5.22 -6.80 8.87
N ILE A 35 -4.35 -5.80 8.77
CA ILE A 35 -2.90 -5.97 8.79
C ILE A 35 -2.45 -6.09 10.25
N GLU A 36 -2.02 -7.28 10.67
CA GLU A 36 -1.45 -7.49 12.01
C GLU A 36 0.02 -7.08 12.08
N HIS A 37 0.77 -7.28 10.97
CA HIS A 37 2.19 -6.95 10.90
C HIS A 37 2.59 -6.55 9.48
N ALA A 38 3.46 -5.54 9.37
CA ALA A 38 4.09 -5.12 8.13
C ALA A 38 5.61 -5.01 8.33
N ASP A 39 6.39 -5.70 7.51
CA ASP A 39 7.84 -5.57 7.45
C ASP A 39 8.25 -5.00 6.08
N TYR A 40 8.96 -3.88 6.10
CA TYR A 40 9.43 -3.19 4.88
C TYR A 40 10.91 -3.46 4.57
N GLY A 41 11.58 -4.28 5.38
CA GLY A 41 12.99 -4.55 5.32
C GLY A 41 13.88 -3.30 5.47
N SER A 42 15.19 -3.51 5.51
CA SER A 42 16.15 -2.41 5.69
C SER A 42 16.28 -1.49 4.46
N ARG A 43 15.93 -1.98 3.27
CA ARG A 43 16.07 -1.27 2.00
C ARG A 43 14.76 -0.65 1.50
N ARG A 44 13.61 -0.94 2.13
CA ARG A 44 12.28 -0.44 1.72
C ARG A 44 11.95 -0.67 0.23
N ILE A 45 12.44 -1.78 -0.33
CA ILE A 45 12.16 -2.21 -1.71
C ILE A 45 11.07 -3.28 -1.74
N TYR A 46 11.00 -4.11 -0.70
CA TYR A 46 10.01 -5.16 -0.53
C TYR A 46 9.20 -4.89 0.73
N ALA A 47 7.94 -5.34 0.73
CA ALA A 47 7.09 -5.30 1.91
C ALA A 47 6.43 -6.68 2.09
N GLU A 48 6.40 -7.16 3.32
CA GLU A 48 5.73 -8.39 3.73
C GLU A 48 4.61 -8.03 4.71
N TYR A 49 3.40 -8.53 4.44
CA TYR A 49 2.22 -8.26 5.25
C TYR A 49 1.66 -9.56 5.81
N VAL A 50 1.46 -9.60 7.13
CA VAL A 50 0.66 -10.64 7.80
C VAL A 50 -0.71 -10.05 8.05
N CYS A 51 -1.73 -10.65 7.45
CA CYS A 51 -3.11 -10.19 7.59
C CYS A 51 -4.03 -11.28 8.13
N VAL A 52 -5.00 -10.85 8.94
CA VAL A 52 -6.13 -11.69 9.36
C VAL A 52 -7.38 -11.26 8.63
N LYS A 53 -8.27 -12.23 8.36
CA LYS A 53 -9.57 -11.92 7.76
C LYS A 53 -10.46 -11.31 8.83
N THR A 54 -10.97 -10.10 8.57
CA THR A 54 -12.01 -9.54 9.42
C THR A 54 -13.26 -10.39 9.25
N GLY A 55 -13.73 -10.99 10.34
CA GLY A 55 -14.93 -11.82 10.32
C GLY A 55 -16.09 -10.98 9.80
N ARG A 56 -16.75 -11.43 8.72
CA ARG A 56 -18.06 -10.89 8.36
C ARG A 56 -19.01 -11.18 9.51
N SER A 57 -19.33 -10.16 10.31
CA SER A 57 -20.54 -10.11 11.12
C SER A 57 -21.77 -10.03 10.22
#